data_AF-A0A0D2N615-F1
#
_entry.id   AF-A0A0D2N615-F1
#
_cell.length_a   1.000
_cell.length_b   1.000
_cell.length_c   1.000
_cell.angle_alpha   90.00
_cell.angle_beta   90.00
_cell.angle_gamma   90.00
#
_symmetry.space_group_name_H-M   'P 1'
#
loop_
_entity.id
_entity.type
_entity.pdbx_description
1 polymer ?
#
loop_
_entity_poly.entity_id
_entity_poly.type
_entity_poly.pdbx_seq_one_letter_code
_entity_poly.pdbx_strand_id
1 'polypeptide(L)'
;MHAGSQTAGGSLVKACGSLGAIKQGKQVHGNFLVSPYFDDDVVKSSLVDMYAKCGLPDDSRLVFDSIKLKNTASWTAIIYGYARKGRKEEALELFLRVHLNLFA
;
A
#
# COMPACT_ATOMS: atom_id res chain seq x y z
N MET A 1 16.51 -0.01 -22.13
CA MET A 1 16.73 0.92 -21.00
C MET A 1 15.37 1.35 -20.43
N HIS A 2 14.81 0.65 -19.43
CA HIS A 2 13.52 1.04 -18.81
C HIS A 2 13.54 1.07 -17.27
N ALA A 3 14.71 0.92 -16.64
CA ALA A 3 14.83 0.84 -15.18
C ALA A 3 14.76 2.19 -14.43
N GLY A 4 14.80 3.33 -15.14
CA GLY A 4 14.94 4.65 -14.51
C GLY A 4 13.65 5.32 -14.02
N SER A 5 12.47 4.95 -14.55
CA SER A 5 11.20 5.60 -14.21
C SER A 5 10.43 4.90 -13.08
N GLN A 6 10.66 3.59 -12.90
CA GLN A 6 10.05 2.79 -11.83
C GLN A 6 10.56 3.15 -10.42
N THR A 7 11.71 3.80 -10.29
CA THR A 7 12.35 4.07 -8.99
C THR A 7 11.93 5.41 -8.38
N ALA A 8 11.71 6.46 -9.17
CA ALA A 8 11.44 7.80 -8.64
C ALA A 8 10.10 7.87 -7.90
N GLY A 9 9.01 7.42 -8.54
CA GLY A 9 7.68 7.39 -7.94
C GLY A 9 7.62 6.49 -6.70
N GLY A 10 8.20 5.28 -6.78
CA GLY A 10 8.27 4.36 -5.64
C GLY A 10 9.09 4.91 -4.46
N SER A 11 10.18 5.61 -4.73
CA SER A 11 11.00 6.24 -3.68
C SER A 11 10.29 7.42 -3.03
N LEU A 12 9.56 8.22 -3.81
CA LEU A 12 8.72 9.31 -3.30
C LEU A 12 7.58 8.80 -2.43
N VAL A 13 6.89 7.73 -2.83
CA VAL A 13 5.84 7.10 -2.03
C VAL A 13 6.38 6.58 -0.70
N LYS A 14 7.52 5.90 -0.72
CA LYS A 14 8.19 5.42 0.51
C LYS A 14 8.59 6.59 1.41
N ALA A 15 9.17 7.65 0.86
CA ALA A 15 9.54 8.84 1.62
C ALA A 15 8.30 9.50 2.26
N CYS A 16 7.20 9.63 1.51
CA CYS A 16 5.95 10.18 2.03
C CYS A 16 5.41 9.35 3.20
N GLY A 17 5.45 8.01 3.08
CA GLY A 17 5.04 7.10 4.15
C GLY A 17 5.89 7.25 5.40
N SER A 18 7.21 7.21 5.26
CA SER A 18 8.15 7.33 6.38
C SER A 18 8.07 8.68 7.09
N LEU A 19 7.79 9.76 6.36
CA LEU A 19 7.64 11.11 6.92
C LEU A 19 6.20 11.43 7.39
N GLY A 20 5.24 10.53 7.14
CA GLY A 20 3.81 10.83 7.36
C GLY A 20 3.29 11.98 6.50
N ALA A 21 3.96 12.28 5.38
CA ALA A 21 3.70 13.44 4.52
C ALA A 21 2.51 13.20 3.59
N ILE A 22 1.31 13.09 4.17
CA ILE A 22 0.10 12.66 3.46
C ILE A 22 -0.30 13.58 2.30
N LYS A 23 -0.09 14.90 2.42
CA LYS A 23 -0.43 15.85 1.36
C LYS A 23 0.35 15.54 0.08
N GLN A 24 1.67 15.34 0.23
CA GLN A 24 2.57 14.96 -0.86
C GLN A 24 2.28 13.54 -1.34
N GLY A 25 1.98 12.61 -0.42
CA GLY A 25 1.58 11.24 -0.75
C GLY A 25 0.36 11.19 -1.68
N LYS A 26 -0.67 12.00 -1.41
CA LYS A 26 -1.86 12.12 -2.27
C LYS A 26 -1.55 12.74 -3.64
N GLN A 27 -0.65 13.72 -3.71
CA GLN A 27 -0.19 14.28 -5.00
C GLN A 27 0.54 13.23 -5.84
N VAL A 28 1.44 12.47 -5.20
CA VAL A 28 2.16 11.38 -5.87
C VAL A 28 1.19 10.29 -6.33
N HIS A 29 0.20 9.90 -5.52
CA HIS A 29 -0.86 8.99 -5.94
C HIS A 29 -1.64 9.52 -7.14
N GLY A 30 -2.05 10.80 -7.13
CA GLY A 30 -2.71 11.45 -8.27
C GLY A 30 -1.89 11.37 -9.56
N ASN A 31 -0.58 11.59 -9.47
CA ASN A 31 0.33 11.45 -10.61
C ASN A 31 0.39 10.01 -11.14
N PHE A 32 0.28 9.00 -10.26
CA PHE A 32 0.24 7.61 -10.68
C PHE A 32 -1.02 7.26 -11.47
N LEU A 33 -2.18 7.83 -11.10
CA LEU A 33 -3.46 7.56 -11.77
C LEU A 33 -3.46 7.94 -13.25
N VAL A 34 -2.65 8.93 -13.65
CA VAL A 34 -2.51 9.36 -15.06
C VAL A 34 -1.27 8.77 -15.75
N SER A 35 -0.50 7.93 -15.06
CA SER A 35 0.72 7.33 -15.58
C SER A 35 0.44 5.95 -16.20
N PRO A 36 1.31 5.42 -17.08
CA PRO A 36 1.21 4.04 -17.57
C PRO A 36 1.27 2.97 -16.47
N TYR A 37 1.67 3.34 -15.25
CA TYR A 37 1.85 2.44 -14.11
C TYR A 37 0.63 2.43 -13.16
N PHE A 38 -0.48 3.08 -13.53
CA PHE A 38 -1.66 3.18 -12.67
C PHE A 38 -2.21 1.81 -12.22
N ASP A 39 -2.09 0.78 -13.07
CA ASP A 39 -2.57 -0.57 -12.80
C ASP A 39 -1.46 -1.51 -12.27
N ASP A 40 -0.25 -1.00 -12.03
CA ASP A 40 0.88 -1.79 -11.52
C ASP A 40 0.65 -2.16 -10.05
N ASP A 41 0.48 -3.46 -9.78
CA ASP A 41 0.24 -3.98 -8.43
C ASP A 41 1.40 -3.75 -7.46
N VAL A 42 2.65 -3.59 -7.94
CA VAL A 42 3.82 -3.23 -7.12
C VAL A 42 3.75 -1.77 -6.69
N VAL A 43 3.33 -0.88 -7.60
CA VAL A 43 3.08 0.54 -7.28
C VAL A 43 1.95 0.67 -6.27
N LYS A 44 0.82 -0.02 -6.50
CA LYS A 44 -0.31 -0.05 -5.56
C LYS A 44 0.11 -0.60 -4.19
N SER A 45 0.93 -1.66 -4.14
CA SER A 45 1.47 -2.18 -2.87
C SER A 45 2.26 -1.11 -2.10
N SER A 46 3.04 -0.29 -2.80
CA SER A 46 3.77 0.84 -2.18
C SER A 46 2.83 1.93 -1.67
N LEU A 47 1.74 2.20 -2.39
CA LEU A 47 0.70 3.15 -1.96
C LEU A 47 -0.05 2.65 -0.71
N VAL A 48 -0.35 1.35 -0.62
CA VAL A 48 -0.93 0.72 0.60
C VAL A 48 -0.04 1.00 1.81
N ASP A 49 1.28 0.75 1.70
CA ASP A 49 2.26 1.03 2.75
C ASP A 49 2.33 2.51 3.13
N MET A 50 2.30 3.41 2.14
CA MET A 50 2.31 4.85 2.39
C MET A 50 1.08 5.31 3.16
N TYR A 51 -0.13 4.92 2.74
CA TYR A 51 -1.36 5.28 3.45
C TYR A 51 -1.42 4.67 4.86
N ALA A 52 -0.96 3.42 5.01
CA ALA A 52 -0.87 2.75 6.31
C ALA A 52 0.06 3.52 7.28
N LYS A 53 1.26 3.90 6.83
CA LYS A 53 2.23 4.67 7.63
C LYS A 53 1.76 6.10 7.91
N CYS A 54 1.04 6.73 6.99
CA CYS A 54 0.38 8.01 7.21
C CYS A 54 -0.81 7.93 8.18
N GLY A 55 -1.16 6.73 8.65
CA GLY A 55 -2.25 6.54 9.60
C GLY A 55 -3.62 6.70 8.97
N LEU A 56 -3.79 6.26 7.73
CA LEU A 56 -5.06 6.21 7.00
C LEU A 56 -5.34 4.77 6.57
N PRO A 57 -5.75 3.89 7.50
CA PRO A 57 -5.95 2.47 7.22
C PRO A 57 -7.10 2.23 6.22
N ASP A 58 -8.13 3.09 6.20
CA ASP A 58 -9.24 2.97 5.26
C ASP A 58 -8.82 3.33 3.83
N ASP A 59 -8.05 4.42 3.65
CA ASP A 59 -7.46 4.74 2.34
C ASP A 59 -6.49 3.64 1.87
N SER A 60 -5.70 3.09 2.81
CA SER A 60 -4.83 1.93 2.55
C SER A 60 -5.64 0.72 2.08
N ARG A 61 -6.80 0.46 2.69
CA ARG A 61 -7.71 -0.64 2.33
C ARG A 61 -8.30 -0.46 0.93
N LEU A 62 -8.71 0.75 0.58
CA LEU A 62 -9.24 1.04 -0.77
C LEU A 62 -8.22 0.71 -1.86
N VAL A 63 -6.96 1.11 -1.65
CA VAL A 63 -5.88 0.77 -2.60
C VAL A 63 -5.62 -0.74 -2.59
N PHE A 64 -5.57 -1.37 -1.41
CA PHE A 64 -5.34 -2.81 -1.27
C PHE A 64 -6.39 -3.65 -2.01
N ASP A 65 -7.66 -3.26 -1.94
CA ASP A 65 -8.75 -3.97 -2.64
C ASP A 65 -8.63 -3.86 -4.16
N SER A 66 -8.05 -2.77 -4.67
CA SER A 66 -7.78 -2.56 -6.11
C SER A 66 -6.59 -3.37 -6.66
N ILE A 67 -5.80 -4.03 -5.80
CA ILE A 67 -4.67 -4.88 -6.21
C ILE A 67 -5.21 -6.23 -6.70
N LYS A 68 -4.89 -6.59 -7.95
CA LYS A 68 -5.32 -7.86 -8.56
C LYS A 68 -4.54 -9.03 -7.97
N LEU A 69 -3.20 -8.94 -7.99
CA LEU A 69 -2.30 -9.93 -7.43
C LEU A 69 -1.64 -9.39 -6.16
N LYS A 70 -2.27 -9.67 -5.01
CA LYS A 70 -1.77 -9.25 -3.69
C LYS A 70 -0.51 -10.04 -3.33
N ASN A 71 0.56 -9.33 -2.98
CA ASN A 71 1.83 -9.92 -2.55
C ASN A 71 2.04 -9.71 -1.04
N THR A 72 3.09 -10.34 -0.49
CA THR A 72 3.46 -10.23 0.94
C THR A 72 3.60 -8.79 1.42
N ALA A 73 4.13 -7.88 0.60
CA ALA A 73 4.29 -6.48 0.98
C ALA A 73 2.93 -5.79 1.19
N SER A 74 1.98 -5.99 0.27
CA SER A 74 0.63 -5.41 0.37
C SER A 74 -0.15 -5.94 1.59
N TRP A 75 -0.05 -7.24 1.89
CA TRP A 75 -0.67 -7.85 3.07
C TRP A 75 -0.07 -7.32 4.37
N THR A 76 1.26 -7.30 4.48
CA THR A 76 1.95 -6.78 5.66
C THR A 76 1.61 -5.30 5.90
N ALA A 77 1.56 -4.50 4.83
CA ALA A 77 1.23 -3.09 4.92
C ALA A 77 -0.19 -2.83 5.44
N ILE A 78 -1.20 -3.54 4.93
CA ILE A 78 -2.60 -3.33 5.37
C ILE A 78 -2.80 -3.81 6.83
N ILE A 79 -2.21 -4.96 7.20
CA ILE A 79 -2.23 -5.47 8.57
C ILE A 79 -1.56 -4.46 9.53
N TYR A 80 -0.39 -3.94 9.14
CA TYR A 80 0.30 -2.91 9.90
C TYR A 80 -0.57 -1.65 10.09
N GLY A 81 -1.24 -1.19 9.02
CA GLY A 81 -2.09 0.00 9.07
C GLY A 81 -3.22 -0.12 10.09
N TYR A 82 -3.94 -1.25 10.09
CA TYR A 82 -4.99 -1.53 11.07
C TYR A 82 -4.43 -1.69 12.49
N ALA A 83 -3.38 -2.50 12.65
CA ALA A 83 -2.77 -2.75 13.96
C ALA A 83 -2.27 -1.45 14.63
N ARG A 84 -1.60 -0.58 13.87
CA ARG A 84 -1.09 0.72 14.35
C ARG A 84 -2.20 1.67 14.80
N LYS A 85 -3.42 1.53 14.25
CA LYS A 85 -4.59 2.32 14.64
C LYS A 85 -5.44 1.67 15.72
N GLY A 86 -4.99 0.55 16.29
CA GLY A 86 -5.72 -0.17 17.34
C GLY A 86 -6.90 -0.99 16.83
N ARG A 87 -7.02 -1.17 15.50
CA ARG A 87 -8.07 -1.95 14.82
C ARG A 87 -7.64 -3.41 14.73
N LYS A 88 -7.63 -4.08 15.89
CA LYS A 88 -6.98 -5.38 16.07
C LYS A 88 -7.75 -6.50 15.39
N GLU A 89 -9.07 -6.42 15.41
CA GLU A 89 -9.97 -7.40 14.83
C GLU A 89 -9.77 -7.48 13.31
N GLU A 90 -9.74 -6.35 12.61
CA GLU A 90 -9.49 -6.31 11.17
C GLU A 90 -8.06 -6.75 10.82
N ALA A 91 -7.08 -6.37 11.64
CA ALA A 91 -5.71 -6.82 11.46
C ALA A 91 -5.59 -8.36 11.61
N LEU A 92 -6.26 -8.93 12.61
CA LEU A 92 -6.26 -10.37 12.85
C LEU A 92 -7.02 -11.13 11.75
N GLU A 93 -8.16 -10.62 11.30
CA GLU A 93 -8.93 -11.20 10.19
C GLU A 93 -8.06 -11.31 8.93
N LEU A 94 -7.36 -10.22 8.58
CA LEU A 94 -6.47 -10.20 7.41
C LEU A 94 -5.24 -11.10 7.59
N PHE A 95 -4.68 -11.15 8.80
CA PHE A 95 -3.58 -12.06 9.13
C PHE A 95 -4.01 -13.53 8.96
N LEU A 96 -5.19 -13.90 9.48
CA LEU A 96 -5.72 -15.25 9.32
C LEU A 96 -6.03 -15.55 7.85
N ARG A 97 -6.59 -14.60 7.10
CA ARG A 97 -6.88 -14.77 5.68
C ARG A 97 -5.62 -15.08 4.86
N VAL A 98 -4.50 -14.39 5.09
CA VAL A 98 -3.28 -14.66 4.30
C VAL A 98 -2.60 -15.98 4.69
N HIS A 99 -2.67 -16.39 5.96
CA HIS A 99 -2.02 -17.62 6.44
C HIS A 99 -2.88 -18.88 6.26
N LEU A 100 -4.21 -18.79 6.35
CA LEU A 100 -5.10 -19.93 6.14
C LEU A 100 -5.29 -20.25 4.64
N ASN A 101 -5.16 -19.27 3.75
CA ASN A 101 -5.12 -19.52 2.30
C ASN A 101 -3.79 -20.12 1.80
N LEU A 102 -2.82 -20.37 2.69
CA LEU A 102 -1.59 -21.12 2.38
C LEU A 102 -1.70 -22.62 2.70
N PHE A 103 -2.83 -23.09 3.23
CA PHE A 103 -3.07 -24.50 3.61
C PHE A 103 -4.33 -25.12 2.96
N ALA A 104 -4.86 -24.53 1.90
CA ALA A 104 -5.92 -25.09 1.07
C ALA A 104 -5.48 -25.20 -0.39
#